data_AF-A0A1H2EVU9-F1
#
_entry.id   AF-A0A1H2EVU9-F1
#
_cell.length_a   1.000
_cell.length_b   1.000
_cell.length_c   1.000
_cell.angle_alpha   90.00
_cell.angle_beta   90.00
_cell.angle_gamma   90.00
#
_symmetry.space_group_name_H-M   'P 1'
#
loop_
_entity.id
_entity.type
_entity.pdbx_description
1 polymer ?
#
loop_
_entity_poly.entity_id
_entity_poly.type
_entity_poly.pdbx_seq_one_letter_code
_entity_poly.pdbx_strand_id
1 'polypeptide(L)'
;MSDDIAKTLRETLLDLGVPQEQIGYFDRHASIALNFKTISPIMLTADRHGVWMWSELNNLNSATLNIHAEKLLLLLQHALPSVVTGQPVLGKGLRGYEVKALLDDACRGSAKTLQGALDGFFRLMTSLHSIFK
;
A
#
# COMPACT_ATOMS: atom_id res chain seq x y z
N MET A 1 -19.70 4.23 -3.84
CA MET A 1 -18.46 4.15 -4.66
C MET A 1 -17.27 3.52 -3.93
N SER A 2 -17.33 3.27 -2.61
CA SER A 2 -16.31 2.54 -1.83
C SER A 2 -16.65 1.06 -1.56
N ASP A 3 -17.90 0.63 -1.80
CA ASP A 3 -18.36 -0.73 -1.48
C ASP A 3 -17.60 -1.80 -2.30
N ASP A 4 -17.25 -1.47 -3.55
CA ASP A 4 -16.60 -2.44 -4.44
C ASP A 4 -15.20 -2.79 -3.96
N ILE A 5 -14.38 -1.81 -3.56
CA ILE A 5 -13.01 -2.10 -3.09
C ILE A 5 -13.01 -2.79 -1.73
N ALA A 6 -13.94 -2.47 -0.83
CA ALA A 6 -14.04 -3.13 0.47
C ALA A 6 -14.41 -4.60 0.30
N LYS A 7 -15.35 -4.89 -0.60
CA LYS A 7 -15.72 -6.26 -0.97
C LYS A 7 -14.56 -6.99 -1.63
N THR A 8 -13.94 -6.40 -2.65
CA THR A 8 -12.81 -7.01 -3.35
C THR A 8 -11.63 -7.25 -2.43
N LEU A 9 -11.32 -6.32 -1.51
CA LEU A 9 -10.28 -6.54 -0.50
C LEU A 9 -10.62 -7.70 0.42
N ARG A 10 -11.87 -7.83 0.88
CA ARG A 10 -12.29 -8.96 1.70
C ARG A 10 -12.07 -10.27 0.95
N GLU A 11 -12.49 -10.35 -0.30
CA GLU A 11 -12.27 -11.52 -1.17
C GLU A 11 -10.77 -11.81 -1.33
N THR A 12 -9.96 -10.80 -1.65
CA THR A 12 -8.50 -10.92 -1.75
C THR A 12 -7.86 -11.45 -0.45
N LEU A 13 -8.27 -10.96 0.71
CA LEU A 13 -7.72 -11.40 2.00
C LEU A 13 -8.11 -12.85 2.31
N LEU A 14 -9.34 -13.24 2.00
CA LEU A 14 -9.79 -14.63 2.14
C LEU A 14 -9.01 -15.56 1.19
N ASP A 15 -8.80 -15.15 -0.06
CA ASP A 15 -8.00 -15.89 -1.05
C ASP A 15 -6.53 -16.04 -0.62
N LEU A 16 -6.01 -15.06 0.12
CA LEU A 16 -4.68 -15.11 0.75
C LEU A 16 -4.64 -15.98 2.03
N GLY A 17 -5.76 -16.56 2.44
CA GLY A 17 -5.86 -17.42 3.61
C GLY A 17 -5.97 -16.66 4.94
N VAL A 18 -6.29 -15.37 4.92
CA VAL A 18 -6.54 -14.60 6.15
C VAL A 18 -7.87 -15.07 6.77
N PRO A 19 -7.87 -15.56 8.02
CA PRO A 19 -9.09 -16.01 8.67
C PRO A 19 -10.11 -14.89 8.78
N GLN A 20 -11.40 -15.20 8.57
CA GLN A 20 -12.47 -14.20 8.57
C GLN A 20 -12.53 -13.41 9.89
N GLU A 21 -12.16 -14.03 11.01
CA GLU A 21 -12.14 -13.42 12.34
C GLU A 21 -11.10 -12.30 12.47
N GLN A 22 -10.07 -12.30 11.61
CA GLN A 22 -9.06 -11.25 11.55
C GLN A 22 -9.45 -10.12 10.58
N ILE A 23 -10.48 -10.30 9.76
CA ILE A 23 -10.96 -9.30 8.81
C ILE A 23 -12.07 -8.47 9.47
N GLY A 24 -11.68 -7.30 9.95
CA GLY A 24 -12.61 -6.34 10.55
C GLY A 24 -13.70 -5.82 9.60
N TYR A 25 -14.54 -4.92 10.11
CA TYR A 25 -15.52 -4.21 9.30
C TYR A 25 -14.83 -3.11 8.49
N PHE A 26 -15.20 -2.99 7.21
CA PHE A 26 -14.70 -1.93 6.34
C PHE A 26 -15.76 -0.84 6.25
N ASP A 27 -15.48 0.32 6.84
CA ASP A 27 -16.32 1.50 6.68
C ASP A 27 -16.05 2.15 5.32
N ARG A 28 -17.13 2.44 4.59
CA ARG A 28 -17.18 3.13 3.30
C ARG A 28 -16.54 4.52 3.28
N HIS A 29 -16.29 5.13 4.45
CA HIS A 29 -15.67 6.46 4.55
C HIS A 29 -14.26 6.44 5.18
N ALA A 30 -13.75 5.27 5.57
CA ALA A 30 -12.50 5.15 6.28
C ALA A 30 -11.42 4.48 5.42
N SER A 31 -10.16 4.83 5.70
CA SER A 31 -9.02 4.04 5.24
C SER A 31 -9.06 2.66 5.90
N ILE A 32 -8.88 1.61 5.10
CA ILE A 32 -8.72 0.24 5.59
C ILE A 32 -7.24 0.01 5.89
N ALA A 33 -6.92 -0.48 7.08
CA ALA A 33 -5.55 -0.77 7.51
C ALA A 33 -5.26 -2.27 7.49
N LEU A 34 -4.20 -2.66 6.79
CA LEU A 34 -3.61 -3.99 6.84
C LEU A 34 -2.39 -3.92 7.77
N ASN A 35 -2.49 -4.55 8.94
CA ASN A 35 -1.44 -4.52 9.94
C ASN A 35 -0.47 -5.69 9.77
N PHE A 36 0.83 -5.40 9.80
CA PHE A 36 1.89 -6.38 9.67
C PHE A 36 2.81 -6.33 10.90
N LYS A 37 3.54 -7.41 11.16
CA LYS A 37 4.44 -7.50 12.33
C LYS A 37 5.71 -6.66 12.18
N THR A 38 6.20 -6.51 10.95
CA THR A 38 7.55 -5.99 10.68
C THR A 38 7.57 -4.67 9.93
N ILE A 39 6.55 -4.37 9.14
CA ILE A 39 6.44 -3.13 8.36
C ILE A 39 5.31 -2.27 8.90
N SER A 40 5.36 -0.97 8.59
CA SER A 40 4.22 -0.08 8.81
C SER A 40 2.95 -0.62 8.15
N PRO A 41 1.76 -0.31 8.70
CA PRO A 41 0.50 -0.75 8.10
C PRO A 41 0.40 -0.30 6.64
N ILE A 42 -0.15 -1.17 5.79
CA ILE A 42 -0.54 -0.80 4.42
C ILE A 42 -1.99 -0.33 4.49
N MET A 43 -2.20 0.88 4.03
CA MET A 43 -3.49 1.55 4.05
C MET A 43 -4.09 1.51 2.64
N LEU A 44 -5.38 1.16 2.55
CA LEU A 44 -6.18 1.31 1.35
C LEU A 44 -7.22 2.40 1.60
N THR A 45 -7.21 3.43 0.77
CA THR A 45 -8.13 4.57 0.90
C THR A 45 -8.82 4.81 -0.42
N ALA A 46 -10.15 4.78 -0.42
CA ALA A 46 -10.93 5.06 -1.59
C ALA A 46 -11.62 6.41 -1.48
N ASP A 47 -11.48 7.22 -2.52
CA ASP A 47 -12.19 8.48 -2.66
C ASP A 47 -12.82 8.59 -4.06
N ARG A 48 -13.24 9.80 -4.44
CA ARG A 48 -13.85 10.07 -5.76
C ARG A 48 -12.86 9.98 -6.92
N HIS A 49 -11.56 10.01 -6.64
CA HIS A 49 -10.48 10.08 -7.62
C HIS A 49 -9.76 8.74 -7.81
N GLY A 50 -9.96 7.77 -6.92
CA GLY A 50 -9.37 6.45 -7.08
C GLY A 50 -9.28 5.65 -5.78
N VAL A 51 -8.53 4.55 -5.85
CA VAL A 51 -8.08 3.81 -4.68
C VAL A 51 -6.60 4.02 -4.52
N TRP A 52 -6.20 4.55 -3.37
CA TRP A 52 -4.82 4.71 -2.98
C TRP A 52 -4.38 3.56 -2.08
N MET A 53 -3.26 2.95 -2.43
CA MET A 53 -2.49 2.10 -1.53
C MET A 53 -1.29 2.89 -1.01
N TRP A 54 -1.12 2.97 0.30
CA TRP A 54 -0.05 3.77 0.88
C TRP A 54 0.42 3.24 2.23
N SER A 55 1.60 3.67 2.66
CA SER A 55 2.15 3.33 3.98
C SER A 55 3.14 4.38 4.45
N GLU A 56 3.14 4.66 5.75
CA GLU A 56 4.11 5.56 6.38
C GLU A 56 5.50 4.91 6.46
N LEU A 57 6.55 5.70 6.24
CA LEU A 57 7.93 5.29 6.43
C LEU A 57 8.44 5.82 7.77
N ASN A 58 8.02 5.18 8.87
CA ASN A 58 8.25 5.67 10.25
C ASN A 58 9.72 5.91 10.63
N ASN A 59 10.65 5.17 10.01
CA ASN A 59 12.09 5.33 10.26
C ASN A 59 12.76 6.32 9.30
N LEU A 60 12.02 6.87 8.35
CA LEU A 60 12.52 7.83 7.38
C LEU A 60 12.24 9.26 7.88
N ASN A 61 13.31 10.02 8.09
CA ASN A 61 13.30 11.45 8.34
C ASN A 61 14.25 12.15 7.35
N SER A 62 14.39 13.47 7.41
CA SER A 62 15.25 14.20 6.47
C SER A 62 16.72 13.75 6.51
N ALA A 63 17.25 13.43 7.68
CA ALA A 63 18.63 12.98 7.82
C ALA A 63 18.82 11.58 7.24
N THR A 64 17.95 10.62 7.58
CA THR A 64 18.04 9.26 7.04
C THR A 64 17.72 9.20 5.55
N LEU A 65 16.83 10.08 5.06
CA LEU A 65 16.58 10.24 3.63
C LEU A 65 17.85 10.64 2.88
N ASN A 66 18.60 11.63 3.37
CA ASN A 66 19.83 12.07 2.71
C ASN A 66 20.88 10.94 2.64
N ILE A 67 20.94 10.09 3.67
CA ILE A 67 21.87 8.95 3.72
C ILE A 67 21.46 7.85 2.73
N HIS A 68 20.15 7.60 2.57
CA HIS A 68 19.64 6.46 1.82
C HIS A 68 18.97 6.82 0.49
N ALA A 69 19.04 8.08 0.05
CA ALA A 69 18.32 8.61 -1.11
C ALA A 69 18.56 7.79 -2.39
N GLU A 70 19.81 7.41 -2.65
CA GLU A 70 20.16 6.59 -3.81
C GLU A 70 19.44 5.24 -3.80
N LYS A 71 19.55 4.48 -2.69
CA LYS A 71 18.91 3.17 -2.54
C LYS A 71 17.38 3.28 -2.63
N LEU A 72 16.81 4.31 -2.02
CA LEU A 72 15.39 4.59 -2.08
C LEU A 72 14.94 4.85 -3.53
N LEU A 73 15.65 5.72 -4.24
CA LEU A 73 15.33 6.06 -5.62
C LEU A 73 15.46 4.84 -6.54
N LEU A 74 16.49 4.01 -6.37
CA LEU A 74 16.64 2.79 -7.15
C LEU A 74 15.47 1.82 -6.93
N LEU A 75 14.99 1.68 -5.69
CA LEU A 75 13.83 0.82 -5.42
C LEU A 75 12.53 1.34 -6.02
N LEU A 76 12.25 2.65 -5.91
CA LEU A 76 11.00 3.24 -6.37
C LEU A 76 10.86 3.24 -7.91
N GLN A 77 11.96 3.03 -8.64
CA GLN A 77 11.95 2.94 -10.11
C GLN A 77 11.41 1.58 -10.62
N HIS A 78 11.31 0.57 -9.76
CA HIS A 78 10.78 -0.72 -10.19
C HIS A 78 9.28 -0.65 -10.45
N ALA A 79 8.83 -1.34 -11.50
CA ALA A 79 7.42 -1.41 -11.84
C ALA A 79 6.62 -2.06 -10.70
N LEU A 80 5.51 -1.43 -10.33
CA LEU A 80 4.57 -1.92 -9.35
C LEU A 80 3.26 -2.31 -10.05
N PRO A 81 2.82 -3.58 -9.97
CA PRO A 81 1.62 -4.04 -10.67
C PRO A 81 0.36 -3.24 -10.31
N SER A 82 -0.50 -3.05 -11.31
CA SER A 82 -1.81 -2.42 -11.15
C SER A 82 -1.77 -1.01 -10.57
N VAL A 83 -0.71 -0.25 -10.89
CA VAL A 83 -0.55 1.16 -10.54
C VAL A 83 -0.63 2.01 -11.78
N VAL A 84 -1.42 3.09 -11.75
CA VAL A 84 -1.72 3.93 -12.92
C VAL A 84 -0.45 4.50 -13.56
N THR A 85 0.52 4.92 -12.76
CA THR A 85 1.82 5.44 -13.24
C THR A 85 2.86 4.34 -13.48
N GLY A 86 2.52 3.07 -13.22
CA GLY A 86 3.44 1.93 -13.24
C GLY A 86 4.43 1.88 -12.08
N GLN A 87 4.54 2.93 -11.25
CA GLN A 87 5.51 3.06 -10.17
C GLN A 87 4.89 3.73 -8.93
N PRO A 88 5.32 3.37 -7.72
CA PRO A 88 4.95 4.07 -6.50
C PRO A 88 5.68 5.41 -6.40
N VAL A 89 5.12 6.35 -5.64
CA VAL A 89 5.71 7.66 -5.40
C VAL A 89 6.05 7.85 -3.91
N LEU A 90 7.17 8.52 -3.64
CA LEU A 90 7.50 9.02 -2.31
C LEU A 90 6.81 10.37 -2.10
N GLY A 91 6.19 10.56 -0.94
CA GLY A 91 5.55 11.81 -0.56
C GLY A 91 5.79 12.17 0.90
N LYS A 92 5.33 13.37 1.28
CA LYS A 92 5.15 13.75 2.68
C LYS A 92 3.68 13.60 3.06
N GLY A 93 3.43 12.78 4.08
CA GLY A 93 2.17 12.69 4.78
C GLY A 93 2.15 13.55 6.04
N LEU A 94 1.11 13.37 6.85
CA LEU A 94 0.91 14.13 8.09
C LEU A 94 2.04 13.90 9.12
N ARG A 95 2.58 12.67 9.17
CA ARG A 95 3.53 12.22 10.21
C ARG A 95 4.97 12.06 9.72
N GLY A 96 5.24 12.37 8.47
CA GLY A 96 6.57 12.18 7.88
C GLY A 96 6.50 11.77 6.44
N TYR A 97 7.40 10.88 6.03
CA TYR A 97 7.42 10.36 4.67
C TYR A 97 6.48 9.16 4.53
N GLU A 98 5.97 8.99 3.33
CA GLU A 98 5.06 7.90 2.96
C GLU A 98 5.36 7.45 1.53
N VAL A 99 5.06 6.18 1.24
CA VAL A 99 4.99 5.68 -0.12
C VAL A 99 3.53 5.54 -0.50
N LYS A 100 3.19 5.99 -1.71
CA LYS A 100 1.82 6.00 -2.23
C LYS A 100 1.78 5.40 -3.63
N ALA A 101 0.71 4.70 -3.95
CA ALA A 101 0.43 4.16 -5.26
C ALA A 101 -1.07 4.34 -5.55
N LEU A 102 -1.38 5.00 -6.66
CA LEU A 102 -2.74 5.07 -7.18
C LEU A 102 -3.02 3.79 -7.96
N LEU A 103 -3.98 3.00 -7.48
CA LEU A 103 -4.34 1.74 -8.12
C LEU A 103 -5.15 1.99 -9.39
N ASP A 104 -4.94 1.11 -10.36
CA ASP A 104 -5.79 1.00 -11.52
C ASP A 104 -7.22 0.59 -11.11
N ASP A 105 -8.24 1.09 -11.82
CA ASP A 105 -9.64 0.81 -11.49
C ASP A 105 -9.99 -0.69 -11.56
N ALA A 106 -9.22 -1.51 -12.30
CA ALA A 106 -9.36 -2.96 -12.29
C ALA A 106 -9.20 -3.58 -10.89
N CYS A 107 -8.46 -2.93 -9.98
CA CYS A 107 -8.33 -3.37 -8.59
C CYS A 107 -9.65 -3.29 -7.79
N ARG A 108 -10.65 -2.52 -8.25
CA ARG A 108 -11.96 -2.41 -7.58
C ARG A 108 -12.89 -3.59 -7.86
N GLY A 109 -12.63 -4.36 -8.92
CA GLY A 109 -13.52 -5.43 -9.37
C GLY A 109 -12.85 -6.80 -9.50
N SER A 110 -11.54 -6.89 -9.23
CA SER A 110 -10.77 -8.12 -9.41
C SER A 110 -9.89 -8.37 -8.19
N ALA A 111 -10.29 -9.36 -7.39
CA ALA A 111 -9.53 -9.78 -6.20
C ALA A 111 -8.10 -10.21 -6.58
N LYS A 112 -7.94 -10.89 -7.72
CA LYS A 112 -6.64 -11.29 -8.27
C LYS A 112 -5.76 -10.09 -8.65
N THR A 113 -6.35 -9.06 -9.25
CA THR A 113 -5.61 -7.84 -9.64
C THR A 113 -5.17 -7.06 -8.41
N LEU A 114 -6.04 -6.96 -7.41
CA LEU A 114 -5.72 -6.34 -6.12
C LEU A 114 -4.67 -7.14 -5.34
N GLN A 115 -4.74 -8.47 -5.36
CA GLN A 115 -3.75 -9.35 -4.74
C GLN A 115 -2.34 -9.09 -5.30
N GLY A 116 -2.21 -9.03 -6.64
CA GLY A 116 -0.92 -8.74 -7.28
C GLY A 116 -0.36 -7.36 -6.90
N ALA A 117 -1.23 -6.35 -6.77
CA ALA A 117 -0.84 -5.02 -6.30
C ALA A 117 -0.34 -5.07 -4.84
N LEU A 118 -1.11 -5.70 -3.95
CA LEU A 118 -0.80 -5.85 -2.54
C LEU A 118 0.52 -6.60 -2.33
N ASP A 119 0.73 -7.71 -3.04
CA ASP A 119 1.97 -8.48 -2.95
C ASP A 119 3.18 -7.66 -3.41
N GLY A 120 3.03 -6.91 -4.50
CA GLY A 120 4.09 -6.01 -4.99
C GLY A 120 4.43 -4.92 -3.98
N PHE A 121 3.41 -4.29 -3.39
CA PHE A 121 3.60 -3.20 -2.44
C PHE A 121 4.13 -3.71 -1.10
N PHE A 122 3.68 -4.88 -0.64
CA PHE A 122 4.22 -5.54 0.55
C PHE A 122 5.72 -5.84 0.40
N ARG A 123 6.14 -6.36 -0.75
CA ARG A 123 7.57 -6.60 -1.05
C ARG A 123 8.36 -5.30 -1.03
N LEU A 124 7.85 -4.25 -1.68
CA LEU A 124 8.46 -2.92 -1.66
C LEU A 124 8.63 -2.40 -0.22
N MET A 125 7.56 -2.43 0.59
CA MET A 125 7.61 -1.95 1.97
C MET A 125 8.57 -2.76 2.83
N THR A 126 8.69 -4.07 2.59
CA THR A 126 9.67 -4.93 3.25
C THR A 126 11.10 -4.55 2.87
N SER A 127 11.37 -4.30 1.59
CA SER A 127 12.68 -3.83 1.12
C SER A 127 13.02 -2.45 1.70
N LEU A 128 12.08 -1.52 1.72
CA LEU A 128 12.26 -0.18 2.31
C LEU A 128 12.53 -0.25 3.81
N HIS A 129 11.78 -1.08 4.53
CA HIS A 129 12.02 -1.31 5.95
C HIS A 129 13.43 -1.82 6.21
N SER A 130 13.97 -2.69 5.35
CA SER A 130 15.35 -3.19 5.49
C SER A 130 16.43 -2.12 5.24
N ILE A 131 16.14 -1.09 4.46
CA ILE A 131 17.07 0.02 4.19
C ILE A 131 17.11 1.00 5.38
N PHE A 132 15.97 1.24 6.02
CA PHE A 132 15.83 2.21 7.10
C PHE A 132 15.87 1.59 8.51
N LYS A 133 16.43 0.38 8.66
CA LYS A 133 16.71 -0.23 9.96
C LYS A 133 17.93 0.39 10.61
#